data_AF-A0A8S2Z258-F1
#
_entry.id   AF-A0A8S2Z258-F1
#
_cell.length_a   1.000
_cell.length_b   1.000
_cell.length_c   1.000
_cell.angle_alpha   90.00
_cell.angle_beta   90.00
_cell.angle_gamma   90.00
#
_symmetry.space_group_name_H-M   'P 1'
#
loop_
_entity.id
_entity.type
_entity.pdbx_description
1 polymer ?
#
loop_
_entity_poly.entity_id
_entity_poly.type
_entity_poly.pdbx_seq_one_letter_code
_entity_poly.pdbx_strand_id
1 'polypeptide(L)'
;MSKNPFHHSASSDVLRLKALQSGFESRVEVNQRMLIDKMLARYSSDFVVCRELIQNSDDAKATSFHFEITCDDELSSSSTEKDFHNKTITEIRAINNGLVFNETDWKRVAAIAEGNTNVESVGQFGVGFFSVFSFSEEPIIASGKEYMAFVWRDDNSLTTYRH
;
A
#
# COMPACT_ATOMS: atom_id res chain seq x y z
N MET A 1 17.96 -22.10 14.54
CA MET A 1 17.22 -20.82 14.45
C MET A 1 16.92 -20.58 12.98
N SER A 2 15.69 -20.84 12.55
CA SER A 2 15.26 -20.57 11.17
C SER A 2 15.18 -19.06 10.98
N LYS A 3 15.99 -18.49 10.08
CA LYS A 3 15.85 -17.08 9.70
C LYS A 3 14.49 -16.94 9.01
N ASN A 4 13.62 -16.08 9.53
CA ASN A 4 12.35 -15.75 8.90
C ASN A 4 12.63 -15.30 7.44
N PRO A 5 12.13 -16.01 6.42
CA PRO A 5 12.46 -15.73 5.01
C PRO A 5 11.97 -14.36 4.53
N PHE A 6 11.14 -13.66 5.31
CA PHE A 6 10.60 -12.34 4.99
C PHE A 6 11.46 -11.17 5.48
N HIS A 7 12.53 -11.42 6.25
CA HIS A 7 13.40 -10.39 6.84
C HIS A 7 14.43 -9.77 5.87
N HIS A 8 14.25 -9.91 4.56
CA HIS A 8 15.24 -9.48 3.54
C HIS A 8 14.77 -8.32 2.65
N SER A 9 13.60 -7.72 2.89
CA SER A 9 13.27 -6.43 2.27
C SER A 9 13.91 -5.28 3.03
N ALA A 10 14.43 -4.29 2.30
CA ALA A 10 14.86 -3.03 2.90
C ALA A 10 13.69 -2.36 3.63
N SER A 11 13.96 -1.58 4.69
CA SER A 11 12.94 -0.79 5.38
C SER A 11 12.17 0.10 4.38
N SER A 12 10.86 0.27 4.59
CA SER A 12 10.03 1.16 3.76
C SER A 12 10.62 2.57 3.67
N ASP A 13 11.20 3.09 4.75
CA ASP A 13 11.90 4.38 4.77
C ASP A 13 13.06 4.43 3.78
N VAL A 14 13.87 3.36 3.72
CA VAL A 14 15.02 3.28 2.83
C VAL A 14 14.57 3.25 1.37
N LEU A 15 13.52 2.47 1.07
CA LEU A 15 12.95 2.41 -0.27
C LEU A 15 12.33 3.75 -0.66
N ARG A 16 11.61 4.40 0.26
CA ARG A 16 11.01 5.72 0.06
C ARG A 16 12.09 6.76 -0.25
N LEU A 17 13.14 6.85 0.56
CA LEU A 17 14.23 7.80 0.34
C LEU A 17 14.89 7.61 -1.03
N LYS A 18 15.14 6.37 -1.46
CA LYS A 18 15.70 6.12 -2.78
C LYS A 18 14.76 6.55 -3.91
N ALA A 19 13.45 6.35 -3.75
CA ALA A 19 12.45 6.69 -4.77
C ALA A 19 12.39 8.20 -4.92
N LEU A 20 12.36 8.93 -3.81
CA LEU A 20 12.36 10.39 -3.80
C LEU A 20 13.65 10.99 -4.37
N GLN A 21 14.80 10.32 -4.18
CA GLN A 21 16.10 10.83 -4.66
C GLN A 21 16.36 10.56 -6.14
N SER A 22 15.86 9.45 -6.67
CA SER A 22 16.31 8.93 -7.98
C SER A 22 15.20 8.33 -8.86
N GLY A 23 13.97 8.27 -8.36
CA GLY A 23 12.83 7.78 -9.12
C GLY A 23 12.32 8.79 -10.15
N PHE A 24 11.74 8.26 -11.23
CA PHE A 24 11.00 9.03 -12.20
C PHE A 24 9.71 9.54 -11.57
N GLU A 25 9.51 10.85 -11.62
CA GLU A 25 8.31 11.52 -11.11
C GLU A 25 7.17 11.40 -12.10
N SER A 26 5.98 11.01 -11.62
CA SER A 26 4.75 11.02 -12.41
C SER A 26 3.60 11.59 -11.57
N ARG A 27 2.84 12.52 -12.17
CA ARG A 27 1.60 13.02 -11.55
C ARG A 27 0.53 11.95 -11.68
N VAL A 28 -0.23 11.71 -10.62
CA VAL A 28 -1.46 10.91 -10.70
C VAL A 28 -2.56 11.83 -11.25
N GLU A 29 -3.34 11.38 -12.23
CA GLU A 29 -4.03 12.31 -13.15
C GLU A 29 -5.38 12.91 -12.68
N VAL A 30 -5.97 12.50 -11.55
CA VAL A 30 -7.29 13.04 -11.11
C VAL A 30 -7.31 13.40 -9.63
N ASN A 31 -8.15 14.39 -9.30
CA ASN A 31 -8.46 14.94 -7.98
C ASN A 31 -8.59 13.88 -6.86
N GLN A 32 -7.43 13.49 -6.30
CA GLN A 32 -7.27 12.21 -5.60
C GLN A 32 -7.92 12.21 -4.23
N ARG A 33 -7.82 13.30 -3.47
CA ARG A 33 -8.25 13.29 -2.07
C ARG A 33 -9.75 13.08 -1.94
N MET A 34 -10.56 13.82 -2.70
CA MET A 34 -12.02 13.63 -2.71
C MET A 34 -12.45 12.27 -3.27
N LEU A 35 -11.70 11.68 -4.20
CA LEU A 35 -12.01 10.37 -4.79
C LEU A 35 -11.65 9.24 -3.81
N ILE A 36 -10.49 9.34 -3.16
CA ILE A 36 -10.08 8.48 -2.06
C ILE A 36 -11.08 8.60 -0.92
N ASP A 37 -11.39 9.80 -0.44
CA ASP A 37 -12.36 10.03 0.64
C ASP A 37 -13.75 9.47 0.29
N LYS A 38 -14.23 9.63 -0.96
CA LYS A 38 -15.50 9.05 -1.43
C LYS A 38 -15.45 7.52 -1.54
N MET A 39 -14.29 6.93 -1.83
CA MET A 39 -14.11 5.49 -1.81
C MET A 39 -14.04 4.97 -0.38
N LEU A 40 -13.23 5.59 0.49
CA LEU A 40 -13.12 5.28 1.91
C LEU A 40 -14.49 5.37 2.62
N ALA A 41 -15.32 6.34 2.24
CA ALA A 41 -16.69 6.45 2.75
C ALA A 41 -17.61 5.28 2.34
N ARG A 42 -17.33 4.58 1.23
CA ARG A 42 -18.05 3.35 0.81
C ARG A 42 -17.43 2.08 1.40
N TYR A 43 -16.16 2.15 1.81
CA TYR A 43 -15.43 1.08 2.47
C TYR A 43 -15.64 1.09 3.99
N SER A 44 -16.84 1.47 4.45
CA SER A 44 -17.26 1.47 5.85
C SER A 44 -17.44 0.05 6.45
N SER A 45 -16.90 -0.98 5.80
CA SER A 45 -16.94 -2.36 6.29
C SER A 45 -15.57 -2.73 6.80
N ASP A 46 -15.51 -3.39 7.96
CA ASP A 46 -14.27 -3.87 8.53
C ASP A 46 -13.49 -4.73 7.51
N PHE A 47 -12.16 -4.64 7.55
CA PHE A 47 -11.23 -5.46 6.76
C PHE A 47 -11.22 -5.28 5.23
N VAL A 48 -11.81 -4.22 4.67
CA VAL A 48 -11.72 -3.93 3.22
C VAL A 48 -10.28 -4.00 2.73
N VAL A 49 -9.38 -3.25 3.37
CA VAL A 49 -7.98 -3.14 2.92
C VAL A 49 -7.33 -4.52 2.84
N CYS A 50 -7.52 -5.36 3.85
CA CYS A 50 -7.00 -6.72 3.85
C CYS A 50 -7.59 -7.56 2.71
N ARG A 51 -8.90 -7.48 2.45
CA ARG A 51 -9.54 -8.22 1.35
C ARG A 51 -9.00 -7.80 -0.01
N GLU A 52 -8.86 -6.50 -0.25
CA GLU A 52 -8.33 -5.96 -1.51
C GLU A 52 -6.87 -6.39 -1.71
N LEU A 53 -6.04 -6.34 -0.67
CA LEU A 53 -4.63 -6.78 -0.74
C LEU A 53 -4.50 -8.29 -0.98
N ILE A 54 -5.37 -9.10 -0.38
CA ILE A 54 -5.43 -10.55 -0.63
C ILE A 54 -5.88 -10.82 -2.07
N GLN A 55 -6.90 -10.12 -2.57
CA GLN A 55 -7.37 -10.26 -3.94
C GLN A 55 -6.28 -9.88 -4.95
N ASN A 56 -5.58 -8.78 -4.73
CA ASN A 56 -4.42 -8.39 -5.55
C ASN A 56 -3.33 -9.46 -5.55
N SER A 57 -3.14 -10.15 -4.42
CA SER A 57 -2.16 -11.24 -4.31
C SER A 57 -2.61 -12.47 -5.10
N ASP A 58 -3.90 -12.83 -5.08
CA ASP A 58 -4.48 -13.91 -5.88
C ASP A 58 -4.44 -13.62 -7.39
N ASP A 59 -4.75 -12.38 -7.78
CA ASP A 59 -4.63 -11.91 -9.17
C ASP A 59 -3.19 -12.03 -9.67
N ALA A 60 -2.22 -11.72 -8.80
CA ALA A 60 -0.78 -11.94 -9.04
C ALA A 60 -0.34 -13.41 -8.93
N LYS A 61 -1.26 -14.37 -8.74
CA LYS A 61 -0.97 -15.80 -8.60
C LYS A 61 -0.05 -16.15 -7.42
N ALA A 62 -0.11 -15.35 -6.36
CA ALA A 62 0.62 -15.65 -5.13
C ALA A 62 0.08 -16.92 -4.46
N THR A 63 0.99 -17.66 -3.83
CA THR A 63 0.65 -18.83 -3.00
C THR A 63 0.82 -18.53 -1.51
N SER A 64 1.41 -17.39 -1.16
CA SER A 64 1.55 -16.91 0.20
C SER A 64 1.25 -15.41 0.29
N PHE A 65 0.62 -15.04 1.40
CA PHE A 65 0.36 -13.67 1.79
C PHE A 65 0.74 -13.51 3.26
N HIS A 66 1.45 -12.44 3.58
CA HIS A 66 1.88 -12.11 4.93
C HIS A 66 1.49 -10.66 5.25
N PHE A 67 0.93 -10.46 6.44
CA PHE A 67 0.52 -9.17 6.93
C PHE A 67 1.26 -8.90 8.25
N GLU A 68 2.15 -7.93 8.24
CA GLU A 68 2.97 -7.55 9.39
C GLU A 68 2.53 -6.18 9.88
N ILE A 69 2.38 -6.03 11.20
CA ILE A 69 2.16 -4.75 11.87
C ILE A 69 3.33 -4.56 12.82
N THR A 70 4.10 -3.50 12.60
CA THR A 70 5.16 -3.06 13.50
C THR A 70 4.63 -1.89 14.30
N CYS A 71 4.84 -1.95 15.61
CA CYS A 71 4.48 -0.87 16.52
C CYS A 71 5.71 -0.38 17.27
N ASP A 72 5.63 0.83 17.83
CA ASP A 72 6.66 1.32 18.74
C ASP A 72 6.85 0.38 19.94
N ASP A 73 8.10 0.06 20.23
CA ASP A 73 8.50 -0.58 21.49
C ASP A 73 8.80 0.51 22.51
N GLU A 74 7.75 1.14 23.02
CA GLU A 74 7.89 1.77 24.34
C GLU A 74 8.22 0.63 25.33
N LEU A 75 9.41 0.69 25.94
CA LEU A 75 9.86 -0.25 26.96
C LEU A 75 8.94 -0.22 28.19
N SER A 76 7.76 -0.84 28.12
CA SER A 76 7.10 -1.34 29.32
C SER A 76 7.68 -2.73 29.58
N SER A 77 8.56 -2.82 30.57
CA SER A 77 9.18 -4.05 31.07
C SER A 77 8.19 -5.01 31.75
N SER A 78 6.91 -4.95 31.37
CA SER A 78 5.81 -5.77 31.88
C SER A 78 4.70 -5.95 30.83
N SER A 79 5.03 -6.32 29.60
CA SER A 79 4.03 -6.50 28.54
C SER A 79 3.22 -7.78 28.76
N THR A 80 2.09 -7.66 29.46
CA THR A 80 0.98 -8.62 29.35
C THR A 80 0.22 -8.35 28.06
N GLU A 81 -0.48 -9.35 27.50
CA GLU A 81 -1.22 -9.28 26.22
C GLU A 81 -2.23 -8.12 26.09
N LYS A 82 -2.52 -7.39 27.18
CA LYS A 82 -3.48 -6.28 27.23
C LYS A 82 -2.93 -4.92 26.74
N ASP A 83 -1.64 -4.78 26.48
CA ASP A 83 -1.02 -3.48 26.13
C ASP A 83 -1.01 -3.12 24.63
N PHE A 84 -1.51 -3.99 23.74
CA PHE A 84 -1.54 -3.71 22.30
C PHE A 84 -2.38 -2.48 21.92
N HIS A 85 -3.39 -2.12 22.74
CA HIS A 85 -4.28 -1.00 22.43
C HIS A 85 -3.62 0.39 22.52
N ASN A 86 -2.47 0.50 23.19
CA ASN A 86 -1.82 1.80 23.44
C ASN A 86 -0.56 2.01 22.59
N LYS A 87 -0.22 1.06 21.71
CA LYS A 87 0.96 1.18 20.86
C LYS A 87 0.64 1.91 19.56
N THR A 88 1.50 2.85 19.18
CA THR A 88 1.46 3.48 17.86
C THR A 88 1.98 2.50 16.82
N ILE A 89 1.21 2.31 15.74
CA ILE A 89 1.65 1.54 14.58
C ILE A 89 2.64 2.39 13.79
N THR A 90 3.86 1.88 13.60
CA THR A 90 4.91 2.54 12.82
C THR A 90 4.97 2.06 11.39
N GLU A 91 4.61 0.80 11.14
CA GLU A 91 4.65 0.24 9.79
C GLU A 91 3.62 -0.88 9.64
N ILE A 92 2.94 -0.92 8.49
CA ILE A 92 2.13 -2.06 8.07
C ILE A 92 2.70 -2.57 6.76
N ARG A 93 3.01 -3.87 6.67
CA ARG A 93 3.48 -4.52 5.44
C ARG A 93 2.50 -5.59 5.00
N ALA A 94 2.16 -5.56 3.72
CA ALA A 94 1.50 -6.65 3.02
C ALA A 94 2.46 -7.22 1.99
N ILE A 95 2.84 -8.48 2.17
CA ILE A 95 3.90 -9.14 1.40
C ILE A 95 3.32 -10.40 0.77
N ASN A 96 3.55 -10.59 -0.52
CA ASN A 96 3.17 -11.82 -1.22
C ASN A 96 4.31 -12.30 -2.13
N ASN A 97 4.20 -13.55 -2.59
CA ASN A 97 5.17 -14.17 -3.51
C ASN A 97 4.62 -14.29 -4.95
N GLY A 98 3.67 -13.43 -5.32
CA GLY A 98 3.08 -13.41 -6.65
C GLY A 98 4.04 -12.93 -7.74
N LEU A 99 3.49 -12.81 -8.94
CA LEU A 99 4.20 -12.30 -10.10
C LEU A 99 4.69 -10.86 -9.86
N VAL A 100 5.93 -10.60 -10.28
CA VAL A 100 6.50 -9.25 -10.28
C VAL A 100 5.71 -8.35 -11.22
N PHE A 101 5.48 -7.11 -10.81
CA PHE A 101 4.77 -6.12 -11.62
C PHE A 101 5.47 -5.91 -12.96
N ASN A 102 4.68 -5.90 -14.02
CA ASN A 102 5.13 -5.43 -15.33
C ASN A 102 4.77 -3.93 -15.51
N GLU A 103 5.21 -3.33 -16.63
CA GLU A 103 4.92 -1.91 -16.93
C GLU A 103 3.43 -1.55 -16.92
N THR A 104 2.55 -2.49 -17.31
CA THR A 104 1.11 -2.26 -17.29
C THR A 104 0.59 -2.18 -15.86
N ASP A 105 1.10 -3.00 -14.96
CA ASP A 105 0.71 -3.00 -13.54
C ASP A 105 1.13 -1.69 -12.87
N TRP A 106 2.37 -1.25 -13.10
CA TRP A 106 2.88 0.02 -12.60
C TRP A 106 2.09 1.22 -13.13
N LYS A 107 1.80 1.24 -14.44
CA LYS A 107 0.95 2.27 -15.04
C LYS A 107 -0.44 2.26 -14.45
N ARG A 108 -1.05 1.08 -14.29
CA ARG A 108 -2.39 0.95 -13.69
C ARG A 108 -2.40 1.54 -12.31
N VAL A 109 -1.46 1.18 -11.44
CA VAL A 109 -1.35 1.73 -10.08
C VAL A 109 -1.22 3.26 -10.06
N ALA A 110 -0.48 3.83 -11.02
CA ALA A 110 -0.32 5.28 -11.13
C ALA A 110 -1.50 6.00 -11.83
N ALA A 111 -2.32 5.30 -12.63
CA ALA A 111 -3.33 5.90 -13.53
C ALA A 111 -4.77 5.83 -13.01
N ILE A 112 -5.01 5.52 -11.73
CA ILE A 112 -6.34 5.14 -11.21
C ILE A 112 -7.25 6.33 -10.98
N ALA A 113 -7.58 7.02 -12.06
CA ALA A 113 -8.83 7.74 -12.19
C ALA A 113 -9.20 8.06 -13.65
N GLU A 114 -8.77 7.27 -14.64
CA GLU A 114 -9.41 7.30 -15.97
C GLU A 114 -10.88 6.82 -15.95
N GLY A 115 -11.42 6.42 -14.79
CA GLY A 115 -12.86 6.35 -14.55
C GLY A 115 -13.60 5.48 -15.56
N ASN A 116 -13.51 4.16 -15.43
CA ASN A 116 -14.49 3.32 -16.12
C ASN A 116 -15.83 3.44 -15.38
N THR A 117 -16.68 4.35 -15.85
CA THR A 117 -17.98 4.73 -15.27
C THR A 117 -19.08 3.70 -15.50
N ASN A 118 -18.82 2.41 -15.23
CA ASN A 118 -19.88 1.39 -15.21
C ASN A 118 -20.17 0.99 -13.76
N VAL A 119 -21.14 1.69 -13.19
CA VAL A 119 -21.67 1.56 -11.82
C VAL A 119 -22.34 0.19 -11.58
N GLU A 120 -22.56 -0.62 -12.63
CA GLU A 120 -23.23 -1.93 -12.56
C GLU A 120 -22.26 -3.12 -12.46
N SER A 121 -20.96 -2.91 -12.68
CA SER A 121 -19.93 -3.94 -12.50
C SER A 121 -19.52 -3.98 -11.03
N VAL A 122 -20.23 -4.79 -10.24
CA VAL A 122 -19.83 -5.17 -8.88
C VAL A 122 -18.61 -6.09 -8.98
N GLY A 123 -17.43 -5.50 -9.24
CA GLY A 123 -16.15 -6.21 -9.30
C GLY A 123 -15.06 -5.43 -10.06
N GLN A 124 -13.89 -5.29 -9.44
CA GLN A 124 -12.58 -5.13 -10.08
C GLN A 124 -12.35 -3.95 -11.04
N PHE A 125 -12.22 -2.73 -10.52
CA PHE A 125 -11.55 -1.65 -11.27
C PHE A 125 -10.34 -1.10 -10.52
N GLY A 126 -9.28 -1.88 -10.33
CA GLY A 126 -7.91 -1.38 -10.02
C GLY A 126 -7.71 -0.51 -8.77
N VAL A 127 -8.77 0.00 -8.14
CA VAL A 127 -8.79 0.98 -7.05
C VAL A 127 -8.54 0.36 -5.68
N GLY A 128 -8.56 -0.96 -5.58
CA GLY A 128 -8.38 -1.70 -4.32
C GLY A 128 -7.10 -1.34 -3.60
N PHE A 129 -6.03 -1.02 -4.33
CA PHE A 129 -4.79 -0.51 -3.74
C PHE A 129 -5.00 0.79 -2.96
N PHE A 130 -5.82 1.72 -3.44
CA PHE A 130 -6.02 3.02 -2.78
C PHE A 130 -6.72 2.91 -1.42
N SER A 131 -7.33 1.76 -1.11
CA SER A 131 -7.82 1.50 0.24
C SER A 131 -6.71 1.59 1.30
N VAL A 132 -5.43 1.39 0.94
CA VAL A 132 -4.29 1.55 1.87
C VAL A 132 -4.14 2.97 2.40
N PHE A 133 -4.67 3.99 1.69
CA PHE A 133 -4.67 5.37 2.18
C PHE A 133 -5.56 5.57 3.42
N SER A 134 -6.43 4.61 3.76
CA SER A 134 -7.12 4.63 5.06
C SER A 134 -6.21 4.33 6.24
N PHE A 135 -5.03 3.74 6.00
CA PHE A 135 -4.07 3.36 7.02
C PHE A 135 -2.79 4.18 6.98
N SER A 136 -2.39 4.69 5.80
CA SER A 136 -1.14 5.43 5.64
C SER A 136 -1.27 6.55 4.63
N GLU A 137 -0.78 7.73 4.98
CA GLU A 137 -0.65 8.88 4.08
C GLU A 137 0.58 8.74 3.14
N GLU A 138 1.47 7.80 3.42
CA GLU A 138 2.76 7.64 2.73
C GLU A 138 2.99 6.21 2.22
N PRO A 139 2.05 5.61 1.46
CA PRO A 139 2.23 4.24 1.01
C PRO A 139 3.42 4.10 0.05
N ILE A 140 3.98 2.89 0.03
CA ILE A 140 5.03 2.48 -0.89
C ILE A 140 4.76 1.07 -1.39
N ILE A 141 5.04 0.84 -2.67
CA ILE A 141 4.97 -0.50 -3.29
C ILE A 141 6.39 -0.90 -3.66
N ALA A 142 6.75 -2.15 -3.42
CA ALA A 142 7.97 -2.76 -3.94
C ALA A 142 7.61 -4.04 -4.70
N SER A 143 8.13 -4.19 -5.91
CA SER A 143 7.94 -5.40 -6.71
C SER A 143 9.19 -5.68 -7.56
N GLY A 144 9.78 -6.86 -7.39
CA GLY A 144 11.05 -7.20 -8.01
C GLY A 144 12.18 -6.29 -7.55
N LYS A 145 12.76 -5.51 -8.48
CA LYS A 145 13.83 -4.54 -8.19
C LYS A 145 13.33 -3.11 -8.10
N GLU A 146 12.04 -2.91 -8.36
CA GLU A 146 11.45 -1.60 -8.51
C GLU A 146 10.54 -1.27 -7.33
N TYR A 147 10.37 0.01 -7.10
CA TYR A 147 9.54 0.52 -6.01
C TYR A 147 8.95 1.88 -6.36
N MET A 148 7.75 2.14 -5.85
CA MET A 148 6.98 3.35 -6.13
C MET A 148 6.51 3.97 -4.81
N ALA A 149 6.98 5.18 -4.52
CA ALA A 149 6.56 5.96 -3.37
C ALA A 149 5.46 6.95 -3.77
N PHE A 150 4.43 7.07 -2.94
CA PHE A 150 3.35 8.05 -3.09
C PHE A 150 3.59 9.25 -2.18
N VAL A 151 3.38 10.45 -2.71
CA VAL A 151 3.63 11.72 -2.03
C VAL A 151 2.50 12.70 -2.30
N TRP A 152 1.88 13.19 -1.24
CA TRP A 152 0.96 14.32 -1.31
C TRP A 152 1.72 15.63 -1.50
N ARG A 153 1.21 16.48 -2.39
CA ARG A 153 1.69 17.84 -2.63
C ARG A 153 0.78 18.85 -1.91
N ASP A 154 1.27 20.07 -1.75
CA ASP A 154 0.53 21.16 -1.08
C ASP A 154 -0.82 21.48 -1.74
N ASP A 155 -0.96 21.21 -3.04
CA ASP A 155 -2.20 21.38 -3.80
C ASP A 155 -3.18 20.19 -3.65
N ASN A 156 -2.93 19.30 -2.68
CA ASN A 156 -3.62 18.01 -2.49
C ASN A 156 -3.55 17.07 -3.70
N SER A 157 -2.60 17.29 -4.62
CA SER A 157 -2.33 16.30 -5.67
C SER A 157 -1.37 15.22 -5.18
N LEU A 158 -1.55 14.02 -5.69
CA LEU A 158 -0.73 12.85 -5.41
C LEU A 158 0.28 12.69 -6.55
N THR A 159 1.54 12.56 -6.18
CA THR A 159 2.64 12.29 -7.09
C THR A 159 3.26 10.95 -6.75
N THR A 160 3.66 10.18 -7.76
CA THR A 160 4.43 8.95 -7.57
C THR A 160 5.88 9.15 -8.00
N TYR A 161 6.79 8.49 -7.30
CA TYR A 161 8.20 8.39 -7.66
C TYR A 161 8.55 6.92 -7.83
N ARG A 162 8.84 6.49 -9.05
CA ARG A 162 9.18 5.09 -9.37
C ARG A 162 10.67 4.96 -9.70
N HIS A 163 11.37 4.06 -9.03
CA HIS A 163 12.73 3.66 -9.34
C HIS A 163 12.80 2.15 -9.58
#